data_AF-A0A7Y2KZB0-F1
#
_entry.id   AF-A0A7Y2KZB0-F1
#
_cell.length_a   1.000
_cell.length_b   1.000
_cell.length_c   1.000
_cell.angle_alpha   90.00
_cell.angle_beta   90.00
_cell.angle_gamma   90.00
#
_symmetry.space_group_name_H-M   'P 1'
#
loop_
_entity.id
_entity.type
_entity.pdbx_description
1 polymer ?
#
loop_
_entity_poly.entity_id
_entity_poly.type
_entity_poly.pdbx_seq_one_letter_code
_entity_poly.pdbx_strand_id
1 'polypeptide(L)'
;MRLQEAFSAAVLDSQQPCPRGLASRNGHVESRFAVYRNNVQKGLINALAFSYPVVARLVGEYFFQEMARLFIKKSPPDSPIMSTYGVRFADFIGDFEPARSLPYLAD
;
A
#
# COMPACT_ATOMS: atom_id res chain seq x y z
N MET A 1 2.34 -15.39 -18.30
CA MET A 1 1.99 -14.65 -17.06
C MET A 1 0.58 -15.07 -16.67
N ARG A 2 0.39 -15.61 -15.47
CA ARG A 2 -0.96 -16.06 -15.03
C ARG A 2 -1.82 -14.82 -14.78
N LEU A 3 -3.13 -14.88 -15.09
CA LEU A 3 -4.06 -13.77 -14.90
C LEU A 3 -4.01 -13.18 -13.48
N GLN A 4 -3.81 -14.05 -12.48
CA GLN A 4 -3.75 -13.66 -11.06
C GLN A 4 -2.49 -12.85 -10.72
N GLU A 5 -1.34 -13.19 -11.30
CA GLU A 5 -0.09 -12.44 -11.12
C GLU A 5 -0.22 -11.04 -11.74
N ALA A 6 -0.81 -10.96 -12.94
CA ALA A 6 -1.07 -9.69 -13.60
C ALA A 6 -2.07 -8.81 -12.84
N PHE A 7 -3.10 -9.43 -12.27
CA PHE A 7 -4.07 -8.73 -11.44
C PHE A 7 -3.43 -8.17 -10.18
N SER A 8 -2.72 -8.98 -9.41
CA SER A 8 -2.07 -8.53 -8.17
C SER A 8 -1.06 -7.41 -8.42
N ALA A 9 -0.23 -7.53 -9.46
CA ALA A 9 0.70 -6.49 -9.85
C ALA A 9 -0.01 -5.19 -10.23
N ALA A 10 -1.08 -5.27 -11.02
CA ALA A 10 -1.83 -4.09 -11.47
C ALA A 10 -2.64 -3.41 -10.37
N VAL A 11 -3.04 -4.14 -9.32
CA VAL A 11 -3.71 -3.56 -8.15
C VAL A 11 -2.73 -2.67 -7.36
N LEU A 12 -1.49 -3.14 -7.18
CA LEU A 12 -0.49 -2.50 -6.32
C LEU A 12 0.29 -1.38 -7.01
N ASP A 13 0.39 -1.37 -8.34
CA ASP A 13 1.13 -0.36 -9.10
C ASP A 13 0.23 0.48 -10.00
N SER A 14 0.12 1.79 -9.70
CA SER A 14 -0.69 2.76 -10.45
C SER A 14 -0.30 2.94 -11.91
N GLN A 15 0.94 2.60 -12.24
CA GLN A 15 1.47 2.72 -13.60
C GLN A 15 1.12 1.51 -14.48
N GLN A 16 0.64 0.41 -13.89
CA GLN A 16 0.22 -0.77 -14.65
C GLN A 16 -1.19 -0.59 -15.22
N PRO A 17 -1.43 -1.03 -16.47
CA PRO A 17 -2.73 -0.96 -17.09
C PRO A 17 -3.73 -1.92 -16.43
N CYS A 18 -5.02 -1.69 -16.67
CA CYS A 18 -6.06 -2.63 -16.29
C CYS A 18 -5.79 -4.00 -16.94
N PRO A 19 -5.76 -5.11 -16.18
CA PRO A 19 -5.58 -6.44 -16.74
C PRO A 19 -6.63 -6.78 -17.80
N ARG A 20 -6.21 -7.41 -18.90
CA ARG A 20 -7.12 -7.93 -19.93
C ARG A 20 -7.94 -9.09 -19.37
N GLY A 21 -9.16 -9.26 -19.87
CA GLY A 21 -10.07 -10.35 -19.47
C GLY A 21 -10.93 -10.04 -18.25
N LEU A 22 -10.80 -8.86 -17.65
CA LEU A 22 -11.74 -8.38 -16.64
C LEU A 22 -13.07 -7.99 -17.28
N ALA A 23 -14.17 -8.39 -16.66
CA ALA A 23 -15.52 -8.05 -17.07
C ALA A 23 -16.23 -7.27 -15.97
N SER A 24 -17.11 -6.34 -16.37
CA SER A 24 -17.96 -5.56 -15.47
C SER A 24 -19.39 -5.63 -16.00
N ARG A 25 -20.34 -5.85 -15.10
CA ARG A 25 -21.77 -6.01 -15.44
C ARG A 25 -22.34 -4.80 -16.21
N ASN A 26 -21.82 -3.61 -15.97
CA ASN A 26 -22.39 -2.36 -16.51
C ASN A 26 -21.46 -1.67 -17.53
N GLY A 27 -20.48 -2.38 -18.09
CA GLY A 27 -19.33 -1.72 -18.75
C GLY A 27 -18.44 -1.01 -17.71
N HIS A 28 -17.44 -0.22 -18.14
CA HIS A 28 -16.52 0.53 -17.27
C HIS A 28 -15.52 -0.31 -16.45
N VAL A 29 -14.98 -1.37 -17.05
CA VAL A 29 -13.97 -2.24 -16.41
C VAL A 29 -12.79 -1.43 -15.85
N GLU A 30 -12.22 -0.53 -16.65
CA GLU A 30 -11.04 0.27 -16.25
C GLU A 30 -11.33 1.19 -15.06
N SER A 31 -12.45 1.91 -15.08
CA SER A 31 -12.86 2.80 -13.99
C SER A 31 -13.15 2.03 -12.70
N ARG A 32 -13.82 0.87 -12.80
CA ARG A 32 -14.11 0.01 -11.65
C ARG A 32 -12.84 -0.57 -11.06
N PHE A 33 -11.91 -0.99 -11.92
CA PHE A 33 -10.59 -1.43 -11.51
C PHE A 33 -9.82 -0.29 -10.83
N ALA A 34 -9.90 0.94 -11.36
CA ALA A 34 -9.29 2.13 -10.78
C ALA A 34 -9.83 2.48 -9.38
N VAL A 35 -11.13 2.27 -9.13
CA VAL A 35 -11.70 2.41 -7.79
C VAL A 35 -11.21 1.29 -6.87
N TYR A 36 -11.20 0.05 -7.35
CA TYR A 36 -10.77 -1.10 -6.56
C TYR A 36 -9.30 -0.98 -6.10
N ARG A 37 -8.38 -0.67 -7.02
CA ARG A 37 -6.96 -0.42 -6.69
C ARG A 37 -6.80 0.69 -5.64
N ASN A 38 -7.58 1.76 -5.74
CA ASN A 38 -7.50 2.90 -4.81
C ASN A 38 -7.96 2.49 -3.42
N ASN A 39 -9.02 1.67 -3.34
CA ASN A 39 -9.49 1.12 -2.08
C ASN A 39 -8.48 0.16 -1.45
N VAL A 40 -7.80 -0.67 -2.25
CA VAL A 40 -6.72 -1.54 -1.74
C VAL A 40 -5.59 -0.68 -1.17
N GLN A 41 -5.09 0.30 -1.92
CA GLN A 41 -4.03 1.18 -1.45
C GLN A 41 -4.41 1.93 -0.17
N LYS A 42 -5.63 2.49 -0.13
CA LYS A 42 -6.16 3.19 1.06
C LYS A 42 -6.30 2.23 2.25
N GLY A 43 -6.78 1.01 2.03
CA GLY A 43 -6.90 -0.01 3.07
C GLY A 43 -5.54 -0.37 3.69
N LEU A 44 -4.51 -0.53 2.86
CA LEU A 44 -3.16 -0.82 3.31
C LEU A 44 -2.55 0.33 4.13
N ILE A 45 -2.70 1.57 3.65
CA ILE A 45 -2.26 2.76 4.39
C ILE A 45 -2.98 2.86 5.73
N ASN A 46 -4.30 2.62 5.76
CA ASN A 46 -5.09 2.64 6.98
C ASN A 46 -4.66 1.56 7.97
N ALA A 47 -4.32 0.36 7.49
CA ALA A 47 -3.81 -0.72 8.33
C ALA A 47 -2.48 -0.31 9.00
N LEU A 48 -1.57 0.29 8.24
CA LEU A 48 -0.32 0.84 8.79
C LEU A 48 -0.58 1.95 9.79
N ALA A 49 -1.50 2.89 9.50
CA ALA A 49 -1.84 3.97 10.42
C ALA A 49 -2.47 3.46 11.72
N PHE A 50 -3.25 2.39 11.64
CA PHE A 50 -3.84 1.73 12.82
C PHE A 50 -2.78 1.05 13.69
N SER A 51 -1.78 0.41 13.08
CA SER A 51 -0.68 -0.25 13.81
C SER A 51 0.39 0.73 14.31
N TYR A 52 0.57 1.88 13.64
CA TYR A 52 1.60 2.88 13.94
C TYR A 52 1.03 4.30 14.17
N PRO A 53 0.04 4.47 15.08
CA PRO A 53 -0.66 5.74 15.25
C PRO A 53 0.26 6.84 15.81
N VAL A 54 1.24 6.49 16.63
CA VAL A 54 2.21 7.43 17.20
C VAL A 54 3.15 7.96 16.12
N VAL A 55 3.68 7.08 15.26
CA VAL A 55 4.51 7.47 14.11
C VAL A 55 3.73 8.44 13.21
N ALA A 56 2.49 8.09 12.85
CA ALA A 56 1.63 8.95 12.02
C ALA A 56 1.41 10.34 12.65
N ARG A 57 1.25 10.42 13.97
CA ARG A 57 1.10 11.69 14.68
C ARG A 57 2.39 12.51 14.70
N LEU A 58 3.55 11.87 14.86
CA LEU A 58 4.85 12.54 14.96
C LEU A 58 5.30 13.13 13.63
N VAL A 59 5.13 12.38 12.54
CA VAL A 59 5.58 12.82 11.20
C VAL A 59 4.51 13.62 10.46
N GLY A 60 3.26 13.56 10.91
CA GLY A 60 2.11 14.15 10.26
C GLY A 60 1.52 13.26 9.15
N GLU A 61 0.24 13.48 8.86
CA GLU A 61 -0.54 12.61 7.99
C GLU A 61 0.04 12.51 6.57
N TYR A 62 0.41 13.64 5.96
CA TYR A 62 0.92 13.66 4.59
C TYR A 62 2.22 12.85 4.46
N PHE A 63 3.18 13.06 5.35
CA PHE A 63 4.44 12.33 5.34
C PHE A 63 4.22 10.83 5.58
N PHE A 64 3.36 10.48 6.55
CA PHE A 64 3.03 9.10 6.85
C PHE A 64 2.42 8.39 5.64
N GLN A 65 1.47 9.03 4.95
CA GLN A 65 0.83 8.46 3.76
C GLN A 65 1.85 8.20 2.65
N GLU A 66 2.76 9.12 2.37
CA GLU A 66 3.77 8.93 1.32
C GLU A 66 4.82 7.86 1.70
N MET A 67 5.26 7.84 2.96
CA MET A 67 6.11 6.79 3.49
C MET A 67 5.44 5.40 3.39
N ALA A 68 4.16 5.31 3.75
CA ALA A 68 3.37 4.09 3.63
C ALA A 68 3.21 3.64 2.16
N ARG A 69 2.98 4.56 1.22
CA ARG A 69 2.93 4.23 -0.23
C ARG A 69 4.24 3.61 -0.72
N LEU A 70 5.38 4.16 -0.29
CA LEU A 70 6.69 3.63 -0.64
C LEU A 70 6.95 2.24 -0.03
N PHE A 71 6.54 2.04 1.22
CA PHE A 71 6.60 0.72 1.86
C PHE A 71 5.73 -0.29 1.11
N ILE A 72 4.48 0.05 0.78
CA ILE A 72 3.56 -0.85 0.06
C ILE A 72 4.14 -1.29 -1.29
N LYS A 73 4.80 -0.38 -2.00
CA LYS A 73 5.46 -0.69 -3.28
C LYS A 73 6.65 -1.64 -3.11
N LYS A 74 7.44 -1.50 -2.03
CA LYS A 74 8.63 -2.32 -1.75
C LYS A 74 8.31 -3.66 -1.08
N SER A 75 7.26 -3.66 -0.26
CA SER A 75 6.82 -4.77 0.59
C SER A 75 5.32 -4.97 0.42
N PRO A 76 4.88 -5.51 -0.74
CA PRO A 76 3.47 -5.79 -0.97
C PRO A 76 2.96 -6.89 -0.03
N PRO A 77 1.65 -6.94 0.25
CA PRO A 77 1.06 -8.02 1.04
C PRO A 77 1.28 -9.39 0.40
N ASP A 78 1.70 -10.36 1.19
CA ASP A 78 1.82 -11.78 0.83
C ASP A 78 0.63 -12.62 1.29
N SER A 79 -0.26 -12.02 2.09
CA SER A 79 -1.45 -12.64 2.68
C SER A 79 -2.67 -11.73 2.52
N PRO A 80 -3.89 -12.30 2.35
CA PRO A 80 -5.14 -11.53 2.35
C PRO A 80 -5.55 -11.03 3.75
N ILE A 81 -4.83 -11.42 4.81
CA ILE A 81 -5.12 -11.04 6.19
C ILE A 81 -4.53 -9.66 6.47
N MET A 82 -5.37 -8.63 6.45
CA MET A 82 -4.92 -7.23 6.60
C MET A 82 -4.26 -6.95 7.96
N SER A 83 -4.69 -7.63 9.03
CA SER A 83 -4.16 -7.41 10.39
C SER A 83 -2.72 -7.87 10.57
N THR A 84 -2.19 -8.70 9.67
CA THR A 84 -0.78 -9.13 9.69
C THR A 84 0.10 -8.23 8.84
N TYR A 85 -0.48 -7.30 8.08
CA TYR A 85 0.26 -6.40 7.22
C TYR A 85 0.92 -5.29 8.03
N GLY A 86 2.20 -5.01 7.75
CA GLY A 86 2.96 -3.94 8.41
C GLY A 86 3.98 -4.40 9.45
N VAL A 87 4.11 -5.71 9.72
CA VAL A 87 5.13 -6.24 10.66
C VAL A 87 6.56 -5.74 10.34
N ARG A 88 6.87 -5.57 9.06
CA ARG A 88 8.18 -5.10 8.56
C ARG A 88 8.28 -3.58 8.42
N PHE A 89 7.28 -2.83 8.89
CA PHE A 89 7.23 -1.38 8.67
C PHE A 89 8.20 -0.63 9.58
N ALA A 90 8.38 -1.08 10.82
CA ALA A 90 9.40 -0.55 11.74
C ALA A 90 10.81 -0.65 11.14
N ASP A 91 11.22 -1.83 10.68
CA ASP A 91 12.50 -2.04 9.99
C ASP A 91 12.66 -1.11 8.79
N PHE A 92 11.59 -0.97 8.00
CA PHE A 92 11.58 -0.06 6.86
C PHE A 92 11.78 1.42 7.25
N ILE A 93 11.16 1.87 8.35
CA ILE A 93 11.34 3.23 8.87
C ILE A 93 12.79 3.45 9.29
N GLY A 94 13.43 2.47 9.91
CA GLY A 94 14.84 2.54 10.32
C GLY A 94 15.78 2.83 9.15
N ASP A 95 15.48 2.30 7.96
CA ASP A 95 16.23 2.51 6.73
C ASP A 95 15.69 3.67 5.86
N PHE A 96 14.62 4.35 6.30
CA PHE A 96 13.95 5.36 5.48
C PHE A 96 14.68 6.71 5.55
N GLU A 97 15.48 6.99 4.51
CA GLU A 97 16.32 8.20 4.44
C GLU A 97 15.61 9.51 4.85
N PRO A 98 14.37 9.80 4.40
CA PRO A 98 13.67 11.03 4.78
C PRO A 98 13.32 11.13 6.28
N ALA A 99 13.35 10.02 7.03
CA ALA A 99 13.09 9.95 8.47
C ALA A 99 14.37 9.83 9.31
N ARG A 100 15.56 9.85 8.71
CA ARG A 100 16.86 9.63 9.40
C ARG A 100 17.11 10.58 10.58
N SER A 101 16.55 11.78 10.56
CA SER A 101 16.66 12.75 11.67
C SER A 101 15.86 12.36 12.93
N LEU A 102 15.01 11.34 12.84
CA LEU A 102 14.12 10.86 13.90
C LEU A 102 14.33 9.35 14.14
N PRO A 103 15.51 8.93 14.64
CA PRO A 103 15.89 7.51 14.70
C PRO A 103 14.95 6.66 15.58
N TYR A 104 14.30 7.28 16.55
CA TYR A 104 13.35 6.64 17.47
C TYR A 104 11.99 6.31 16.82
N LEU A 105 11.74 6.68 15.55
CA LEU A 105 10.48 6.34 14.88
C LEU A 105 10.35 4.84 14.56
N ALA A 106 11.47 4.11 14.51
CA ALA A 106 11.49 2.69 14.22
C ALA A 106 11.34 1.80 15.47
N ASP A 107 11.37 2.40 16.67
CA ASP A 107 11.30 1.69 17.96
C ASP A 107 9.85 1.41 18.42
#